data_AF-A0A968JVT6-F1
#
_entry.id   AF-A0A968JVT6-F1
#
_cell.length_a   1.000
_cell.length_b   1.000
_cell.length_c   1.000
_cell.angle_alpha   90.00
_cell.angle_beta   90.00
_cell.angle_gamma   90.00
#
_symmetry.space_group_name_H-M   'P 1'
#
loop_
_entity.id
_entity.type
_entity.pdbx_description
1 polymer ?
#
loop_
_entity_poly.entity_id
_entity_poly.type
_entity_poly.pdbx_seq_one_letter_code
_entity_poly.pdbx_strand_id
1 'polypeptide(L)' 'MPMKKTGNVDDFASLAVWLLSPLSGYITGQVFAVDGGVIKSTL' A
#
# COMPACT_ATOMS: atom_id res chain seq x y z
N MET A 1 7.86 7.86 -11.90
CA MET A 1 6.93 6.84 -11.36
C MET A 1 7.49 5.45 -11.66
N PRO A 2 7.97 4.69 -10.66
CA PRO A 2 8.54 3.35 -10.85
C PRO A 2 7.61 2.37 -11.56
N MET A 3 6.33 2.36 -11.18
CA MET A 3 5.35 1.44 -11.81
C MET A 3 4.86 1.88 -13.19
N LYS A 4 5.20 3.09 -13.67
CA LYS A 4 4.77 3.68 -14.96
C LYS A 4 3.27 3.47 -15.30
N LYS A 5 2.42 3.31 -14.27
CA LYS A 5 0.98 3.06 -14.35
C LYS A 5 0.29 4.05 -13.42
N THR A 6 -0.87 4.56 -13.83
CA THR A 6 -1.76 5.31 -12.95
C THR A 6 -2.31 4.41 -11.85
N GLY A 7 -2.43 4.93 -10.63
CA GLY A 7 -3.08 4.20 -9.55
C GLY A 7 -4.52 3.82 -9.91
N ASN A 8 -4.96 2.63 -9.49
CA ASN A 8 -6.35 2.21 -9.54
C ASN A 8 -6.90 2.11 -8.10
N VAL A 9 -8.17 2.44 -7.91
CA VAL A 9 -8.89 2.24 -6.64
C VAL A 9 -8.80 0.79 -6.13
N ASP A 10 -8.73 -0.18 -7.04
CA ASP A 10 -8.57 -1.61 -6.71
C ASP A 10 -7.21 -1.89 -6.05
N ASP A 11 -6.16 -1.18 -6.45
CA ASP A 11 -4.82 -1.34 -5.88
C ASP A 11 -4.85 -0.93 -4.38
N PHE A 12 -5.56 0.15 -4.04
CA PHE A 12 -5.78 0.57 -2.65
C PHE A 12 -6.72 -0.39 -1.89
N ALA A 13 -7.83 -0.80 -2.51
CA ALA A 13 -8.80 -1.69 -1.88
C ALA A 13 -8.17 -3.05 -1.51
N SER A 14 -7.27 -3.58 -2.36
CA SER A 14 -6.55 -4.83 -2.09
C SER A 14 -5.73 -4.77 -0.80
N LEU A 15 -5.04 -3.65 -0.54
CA LEU A 15 -4.30 -3.44 0.71
C LEU A 15 -5.24 -3.40 1.91
N ALA A 16 -6.37 -2.68 1.81
CA ALA A 16 -7.36 -2.61 2.88
C ALA A 16 -7.94 -3.99 3.22
N VAL A 17 -8.26 -4.81 2.21
CA VAL A 17 -8.73 -6.18 2.40
C VAL A 17 -7.67 -7.03 3.11
N TRP A 18 -6.40 -6.92 2.71
CA TRP A 18 -5.32 -7.64 3.38
C TRP A 18 -5.14 -7.20 4.84
N LEU A 19 -5.19 -5.89 5.11
CA LEU A 19 -5.10 -5.34 6.47
C LEU A 19 -6.24 -5.78 7.38
N LEU A 20 -7.43 -6.02 6.83
CA LEU A 20 -8.59 -6.54 7.58
C LEU A 20 -8.61 -8.07 7.70
N SER A 21 -7.70 -8.77 7.00
CA SER A 21 -7.58 -10.22 7.06
C SER A 21 -6.75 -10.69 8.26
N PRO A 22 -6.82 -11.96 8.66
CA PRO A 22 -5.95 -12.50 9.70
C PRO A 22 -4.44 -12.46 9.36
N LEU A 23 -4.08 -12.26 8.09
CA LEU A 23 -2.68 -12.28 7.63
C LEU A 23 -1.87 -11.08 8.14
N SER A 24 -2.54 -9.98 8.50
CA SER A 24 -1.93 -8.75 8.99
C SER A 24 -1.90 -8.66 10.53
N GLY A 25 -2.27 -9.72 11.26
CA GLY A 25 -2.59 -9.66 12.69
C GLY A 25 -1.51 -9.14 13.65
N TYR A 26 -0.27 -8.99 13.18
CA TYR A 26 0.84 -8.42 13.96
C TYR A 26 1.25 -7.00 13.52
N ILE A 27 0.51 -6.38 12.60
CA ILE A 27 0.87 -5.11 11.99
C ILE A 27 -0.12 -4.04 12.44
N THR A 28 0.40 -3.01 13.13
CA THR A 28 -0.39 -1.88 13.63
C THR A 28 0.44 -0.60 13.68
N GLY A 29 -0.22 0.56 13.70
CA GLY A 29 0.42 1.88 13.81
C GLY A 29 1.27 2.28 12.59
N GLN A 30 1.17 1.57 11.48
CA GLN A 30 1.95 1.84 10.27
C GLN A 30 1.22 2.78 9.31
N VAL A 31 1.98 3.56 8.56
CA VAL A 31 1.50 4.35 7.41
C VAL A 31 2.02 3.68 6.14
N PHE A 32 1.11 3.26 5.27
CA PHE A 32 1.45 2.59 4.02
C PHE A 32 1.36 3.55 2.84
N ALA A 33 2.43 3.63 2.04
CA ALA A 33 2.41 4.35 0.78
C ALA A 33 1.81 3.46 -0.33
N VAL A 34 0.77 3.95 -0.99
CA VAL A 34 0.13 3.30 -2.15
C VAL A 34 0.15 4.27 -3.33
N ASP A 35 1.34 4.51 -3.87
CA ASP A 35 1.58 5.58 -4.85
C ASP A 35 2.31 5.09 -6.12
N GLY A 36 2.51 3.79 -6.27
CA GLY A 36 3.27 3.21 -7.37
C GLY A 36 4.78 3.54 -7.34
N GLY A 37 5.30 3.92 -6.17
CA GLY A 37 6.70 4.26 -5.91
C GLY A 37 7.06 5.71 -6.26
N VAL A 38 6.09 6.61 -6.33
CA VAL A 38 6.33 8.03 -6.65
C VAL A 38 7.22 8.67 -5.58
N ILE A 39 6.97 8.36 -4.32
CA ILE A 39 7.76 8.81 -3.18
C ILE A 39 8.83 7.76 -2.90
N LYS A 40 10.10 8.18 -2.91
CA LYS A 40 11.18 7.37 -2.38
C LYS A 40 11.23 7.57 -0.87
N SER A 41 10.79 6.56 -0.12
CA SER A 41 11.02 6.52 1.33
C SER A 41 12.44 6.03 1.56
N THR A 42 13.39 6.95 1.58
CA THR A 42 14.79 6.69 1.98
C THR A 42 15.18 7.81 2.92
N LEU A 43 15.63 7.45 4.13
CA LEU A 43 16.35 8.36 5.01
C LEU A 43 17.73 8.64 4.42
#